data_AF-A0A9W4KCA9-F1
#
_entry.id   AF-A0A9W4KCA9-F1
#
_cell.length_a   1.000
_cell.length_b   1.000
_cell.length_c   1.000
_cell.angle_alpha   90.00
_cell.angle_beta   90.00
_cell.angle_gamma   90.00
#
_symmetry.space_group_name_H-M   'P 1'
#
loop_
_entity.id
_entity.type
_entity.pdbx_description
1 polymer ?
#
loop_
_entity_poly.entity_id
_entity_poly.type
_entity_poly.pdbx_seq_one_letter_code
_entity_poly.pdbx_strand_id
1 'polypeptide(L)' 'MAGVDKLISANVERFGKIDILLLDAGIQFLNPFNIVTEEDYDAQFNLNVKGPFFLVQVS' A
#
# COMPACT_ATOMS: atom_id res chain seq x y z
N MET A 1 2.44 11.17 -0.87
CA MET A 1 2.31 9.95 -1.69
C MET A 1 1.62 10.29 -3.01
N ALA A 2 2.22 11.14 -3.84
CA ALA A 2 1.54 11.75 -4.99
C ALA A 2 0.93 10.75 -5.99
N GLY A 3 1.47 9.53 -6.08
CA GLY A 3 0.92 8.47 -6.92
C GLY A 3 -0.44 7.93 -6.44
N VAL A 4 -0.67 7.87 -5.13
CA VAL A 4 -1.90 7.34 -4.53
C VAL A 4 -3.06 8.32 -4.70
N ASP A 5 -2.82 9.61 -4.43
CA ASP A 5 -3.82 10.66 -4.63
C ASP A 5 -4.28 10.73 -6.09
N LYS A 6 -3.35 10.58 -7.02
CA LYS A 6 -3.63 10.54 -8.47
C LYS A 6 -4.47 9.31 -8.85
N LEU A 7 -4.18 8.14 -8.27
CA LEU A 7 -4.92 6.90 -8.54
C LEU A 7 -6.39 7.03 -8.10
N ILE A 8 -6.63 7.52 -6.88
CA ILE A 8 -7.98 7.73 -6.37
C ILE A 8 -8.72 8.78 -7.21
N SER A 9 -8.10 9.95 -7.41
CA SER A 9 -8.73 11.04 -8.17
C SER A 9 -9.14 10.60 -9.57
N ALA A 10 -8.28 9.87 -10.29
CA ALA A 10 -8.59 9.38 -11.62
C ALA A 10 -9.74 8.36 -11.65
N ASN A 11 -9.86 7.51 -10.63
CA ASN A 11 -10.97 6.56 -10.53
C ASN A 11 -12.29 7.25 -10.17
N VAL A 12 -12.26 8.20 -9.23
CA VAL A 12 -13.45 8.99 -8.86
C VAL A 12 -13.91 9.85 -10.03
N GLU A 13 -13.00 10.50 -10.76
CA GLU A 13 -13.33 11.28 -11.96
C GLU A 13 -14.04 10.42 -13.02
N ARG A 14 -13.58 9.18 -13.20
CA ARG A 14 -14.10 8.27 -14.23
C ARG A 14 -15.39 7.55 -13.83
N PHE A 15 -15.52 7.14 -12.58
CA PHE A 15 -16.57 6.23 -12.11
C PHE A 15 -17.51 6.86 -11.06
N GLY A 16 -17.23 8.10 -10.63
CA GLY A 16 -18.02 8.87 -9.68
C GLY A 16 -17.75 8.55 -8.21
N LYS A 17 -17.38 7.30 -7.89
CA LYS A 17 -17.02 6.84 -6.54
C LYS A 17 -16.22 5.54 -6.57
N ILE A 18 -15.69 5.16 -5.41
CA ILE A 18 -15.09 3.84 -5.16
C ILE A 18 -15.98 3.13 -4.13
N ASP A 19 -16.62 2.04 -4.53
CA ASP A 19 -17.47 1.24 -3.63
C ASP A 19 -16.69 0.21 -2.81
N ILE A 20 -15.60 -0.31 -3.39
CA ILE A 20 -14.77 -1.37 -2.79
C ILE A 20 -13.31 -1.01 -3.05
N LEU A 21 -12.52 -1.01 -1.97
CA LEU A 21 -11.07 -0.92 -2.02
C LEU A 21 -10.47 -2.26 -1.61
N LEU A 22 -9.80 -2.94 -2.55
CA LEU A 22 -9.11 -4.20 -2.30
C LEU A 22 -7.62 -3.95 -2.03
N LEU A 23 -7.18 -4.23 -0.80
CA LEU A 23 -5.80 -4.03 -0.35
C LEU A 23 -5.03 -5.35 -0.43
N ASP A 24 -4.71 -5.79 -1.64
CA ASP A 24 -4.07 -7.10 -1.88
C ASP A 24 -2.56 -7.02 -2.18
N ALA A 25 -2.05 -5.83 -2.49
CA ALA A 25 -0.63 -5.67 -2.78
C ALA A 25 0.23 -5.90 -1.53
N GLY A 26 1.09 -6.91 -1.58
CA GLY A 26 2.04 -7.20 -0.51
C GLY A 26 3.25 -8.03 -0.94
N ILE A 27 4.30 -7.98 -0.12
CA ILE A 27 5.50 -8.81 -0.23
C ILE A 27 5.80 -9.51 1.08
N GLN A 28 6.53 -10.62 1.02
CA GLN A 28 6.95 -11.35 2.21
C GLN A 28 8.39 -11.85 2.07
N PHE A 29 9.22 -11.49 3.03
CA PHE A 29 10.54 -12.05 3.25
C PHE A 29 10.46 -13.05 4.42
N LEU A 30 10.84 -14.29 4.14
CA LEU A 30 10.79 -15.40 5.10
C LEU A 30 12.16 -15.67 5.73
N ASN A 31 12.86 -14.59 6.09
CA ASN A 31 14.17 -14.67 6.69
C ASN A 31 14.05 -15.13 8.17
N PRO A 32 14.94 -16.01 8.66
CA PRO A 32 15.08 -16.27 10.09
C PRO A 32 15.25 -14.98 10.88
N PHE A 33 14.66 -14.92 12.08
CA PHE A 33 14.59 -13.69 12.89
C PHE A 33 15.95 -13.00 13.10
N ASN A 34 17.01 -13.79 13.28
CA ASN A 34 18.36 -13.28 13.54
C ASN A 34 19.10 -12.76 12.30
N ILE A 35 18.52 -12.86 11.10
CA ILE A 35 19.12 -12.36 9.85
C ILE A 35 18.20 -11.43 9.06
N VAL A 36 17.06 -11.01 9.63
CA VAL A 36 16.21 -9.98 9.03
C VAL A 36 17.01 -8.68 8.94
N THR A 37 17.07 -8.09 7.75
CA THR A 37 17.71 -6.79 7.55
C THR A 37 16.71 -5.66 7.74
N GLU A 38 17.21 -4.44 8.03
CA GLU A 38 16.35 -3.24 8.05
C GLU A 38 15.70 -3.01 6.68
N GLU A 39 16.39 -3.31 5.59
CA GLU A 39 15.86 -3.18 4.23
C GLU A 39 14.67 -4.12 3.98
N ASP A 40 14.75 -5.38 4.42
CA ASP A 40 13.63 -6.34 4.34
C ASP A 40 12.42 -5.83 5.14
N TYR A 41 12.67 -5.36 6.36
CA TYR A 41 11.65 -4.83 7.26
C TYR A 41 10.98 -3.61 6.65
N ASP A 42 11.77 -2.64 6.19
CA ASP A 42 11.29 -1.40 5.58
C ASP A 42 10.51 -1.68 4.31
N ALA A 43 10.99 -2.58 3.44
CA ALA A 43 10.28 -2.96 2.23
C ALA A 43 8.89 -3.55 2.55
N GLN A 44 8.81 -4.48 3.51
CA GLN A 44 7.54 -5.06 3.96
C GLN A 44 6.61 -4.03 4.60
N PHE A 45 7.10 -3.20 5.52
CA PHE A 45 6.24 -2.23 6.22
C PHE A 45 5.84 -1.07 5.31
N ASN A 46 6.70 -0.64 4.40
CA ASN A 46 6.34 0.39 3.43
C ASN A 46 5.25 -0.10 2.48
N LEU A 47 5.33 -1.35 1.98
CA LEU A 47 4.33 -1.88 1.06
C LEU A 47 3.07 -2.37 1.79
N ASN A 48 3.20 -3.26 2.77
CA ASN A 48 2.07 -4.00 3.34
C ASN A 48 1.30 -3.20 4.40
N VAL A 49 1.92 -2.17 5.00
CA VAL A 49 1.31 -1.41 6.10
C VAL A 49 1.10 0.04 5.70
N LYS A 50 2.17 0.78 5.40
CA LYS A 50 2.11 2.20 5.08
C LYS A 50 1.30 2.47 3.81
N GLY A 51 1.52 1.71 2.75
CA GLY A 51 0.77 1.82 1.50
C GLY A 51 -0.74 1.72 1.70
N PRO A 52 -1.27 0.57 2.17
CA PRO A 52 -2.68 0.37 2.47
C PRO A 52 -3.27 1.41 3.42
N PHE A 53 -2.56 1.78 4.48
CA PHE A 53 -3.03 2.78 5.45
C PHE A 53 -3.34 4.12 4.78
N PHE A 54 -2.37 4.66 4.04
CA PHE A 54 -2.54 5.96 3.38
C PHE A 54 -3.44 5.87 2.15
N LEU A 55 -3.53 4.72 1.49
CA LEU A 55 -4.52 4.50 0.43
C LEU A 55 -5.94 4.62 0.99
N VAL A 56 -6.24 3.95 2.11
CA VAL A 56 -7.53 4.09 2.82
C VAL A 56 -7.76 5.54 3.26
N GLN A 57 -6.74 6.23 3.77
CA GLN A 57 -6.89 7.61 4.25
C GLN A 57 -7.40 8.58 3.18
N VAL A 58 -7.04 8.36 1.91
CA VAL A 58 -7.39 9.26 0.81
C VAL A 58 -8.45 8.69 -0.15
N SER A 59 -8.93 7.47 0.10
CA SER A 59 -9.98 6.81 -0.69
C SER A 59 -11.37 7.38 -0.41
#